data_AF-A0A5K1DNH8-F1
#
_entry.id   AF-A0A5K1DNH8-F1
#
_cell.length_a   1.000
_cell.length_b   1.000
_cell.length_c   1.000
_cell.angle_alpha   90.00
_cell.angle_beta   90.00
_cell.angle_gamma   90.00
#
_symmetry.space_group_name_H-M   'P 1'
#
loop_
_entity.id
_entity.type
_entity.pdbx_description
1 polymer ?
#
loop_
_entity_poly.entity_id
_entity_poly.type
_entity_poly.pdbx_seq_one_letter_code
_entity_poly.pdbx_strand_id
1 'polypeptide(L)' 'KDGESYLVEWNESEGSIKRNYVGFKKKSIGIVQFDTTKNHFLAVGEDNQIKFWDMDHVNILTTTDADGGLE' A
#
# COMPACT_ATOMS: atom_id res chain seq x y z
N LYS A 1 8.30 12.30 -10.42
CA LYS A 1 9.55 11.94 -11.13
C LYS A 1 9.66 10.43 -11.02
N ASP A 2 9.85 9.72 -12.14
CA ASP A 2 9.95 8.25 -12.25
C ASP A 2 8.71 7.36 -12.12
N GLY A 3 7.48 7.88 -12.20
CA GLY A 3 6.28 7.07 -12.48
C GLY A 3 5.95 5.97 -11.46
N GLU A 4 6.61 5.96 -10.31
CA GLU A 4 6.32 5.07 -9.20
C GLU A 4 4.99 5.49 -8.56
N SER A 5 4.14 4.50 -8.30
CA SER A 5 2.90 4.70 -7.55
C SER A 5 3.22 4.76 -6.04
N TYR A 6 2.40 5.48 -5.29
CA TYR A 6 2.53 5.58 -3.84
C TYR A 6 1.16 5.73 -3.21
N LEU A 7 1.02 5.23 -1.98
CA LEU A 7 -0.16 5.44 -1.15
C LEU A 7 0.21 6.42 -0.03
N VAL A 8 -0.66 7.40 0.24
CA VAL A 8 -0.44 8.36 1.32
C VAL A 8 -1.49 8.21 2.40
N GLU A 9 -1.06 8.31 3.65
CA GLU A 9 -1.94 8.50 4.80
C GLU A 9 -2.04 10.00 5.08
N TRP A 10 -3.25 10.55 5.05
CA TRP A 10 -3.50 11.96 5.29
C TRP A 10 -3.94 12.18 6.75
N ASN A 11 -3.35 13.18 7.41
CA ASN A 11 -3.86 13.67 8.68
C ASN A 11 -4.85 14.81 8.41
N GLU A 12 -6.14 14.52 8.50
CA GLU A 12 -7.19 15.53 8.29
C GLU A 12 -7.12 16.70 9.29
N SER A 13 -6.74 16.41 10.54
CA SER A 13 -6.69 17.45 11.59
C SER A 13 -5.55 18.45 11.36
N GLU A 14 -4.41 17.97 10.87
CA GLU A 14 -3.23 18.80 10.62
C GLU A 14 -3.15 19.31 9.17
N GLY A 15 -4.00 18.81 8.28
CA GLY A 15 -3.99 19.17 6.86
C GLY A 15 -2.69 18.80 6.15
N SER A 16 -2.06 17.69 6.56
CA SER A 16 -0.74 17.29 6.10
C SER A 16 -0.66 15.79 5.81
N ILE A 17 0.36 15.40 5.04
CA ILE A 17 0.67 13.98 4.82
C ILE A 17 1.29 13.42 6.11
N LYS A 18 0.61 12.46 6.72
CA LYS A 18 1.11 11.72 7.88
C LYS A 18 2.18 10.71 7.47
N ARG A 19 1.96 10.01 6.34
CA ARG A 19 2.83 8.90 5.91
C ARG A 19 2.78 8.67 4.40
N ASN A 20 3.90 8.17 3.86
CA ASN A 20 4.02 7.73 2.48
C ASN A 20 4.39 6.24 2.46
N TYR A 21 3.52 5.39 1.95
CA TYR A 21 3.81 3.99 1.68
C TYR A 21 4.38 3.87 0.26
N VAL A 22 5.59 3.32 0.16
CA VAL A 22 6.36 3.18 -1.08
C VAL A 22 6.64 1.71 -1.38
N GLY A 23 7.09 1.40 -2.60
CA GLY A 23 7.40 0.04 -3.04
C GLY A 23 6.31 -0.61 -3.91
N PHE A 24 5.40 0.21 -4.44
CA PHE A 24 4.49 -0.17 -5.52
C PHE A 24 5.24 -0.31 -6.84
N LYS A 25 4.77 -1.20 -7.71
CA LYS A 25 5.38 -1.32 -9.04
C LYS A 25 4.96 -0.16 -9.93
N LYS A 26 5.91 0.32 -10.73
CA LYS A 26 5.72 1.40 -11.71
C LYS A 26 4.62 0.99 -12.70
N LYS A 27 3.54 1.79 -12.80
CA LYS A 27 2.32 1.51 -13.60
C LYS A 27 1.50 0.28 -13.14
N SER A 28 0.84 0.34 -11.98
CA SER A 28 -0.36 -0.47 -11.80
C SER A 28 -1.45 0.02 -12.75
N ILE A 29 -1.81 -0.82 -13.72
CA ILE A 29 -2.93 -0.60 -14.64
C ILE A 29 -4.24 -1.13 -14.01
N GLY A 30 -4.14 -1.80 -12.86
CA GLY A 30 -5.25 -2.46 -12.17
C GLY A 30 -5.85 -1.66 -11.01
N ILE A 31 -6.94 -2.20 -10.46
CA ILE A 31 -7.62 -1.68 -9.28
C ILE A 31 -6.75 -1.96 -8.06
N VAL A 32 -6.43 -0.91 -7.29
CA VAL A 32 -5.76 -1.05 -6.00
C VAL A 32 -6.83 -1.20 -4.92
N GLN A 33 -6.79 -2.31 -4.18
CA GLN A 33 -7.65 -2.52 -3.00
C GLN A 33 -6.81 -2.45 -1.74
N PHE A 34 -7.33 -1.77 -0.71
CA PHE A 34 -6.68 -1.63 0.58
C PHE A 34 -7.68 -1.76 1.72
N ASP A 35 -7.23 -2.34 2.83
CA ASP A 35 -7.98 -2.38 4.08
C ASP A 35 -7.02 -2.10 5.24
N THR A 36 -7.56 -1.46 6.30
CA THR A 36 -6.85 -1.19 7.54
C THR A 36 -7.49 -1.99 8.67
N THR A 37 -6.71 -2.88 9.27
CA THR A 37 -7.20 -3.64 10.43
C THR A 37 -7.00 -2.84 11.71
N LYS A 38 -7.78 -3.15 12.75
CA LYS A 38 -7.65 -2.55 14.10
C LYS A 38 -6.25 -2.69 14.70
N ASN A 39 -5.44 -3.64 14.21
CA ASN A 39 -4.07 -3.86 14.65
C ASN A 39 -3.05 -3.03 13.86
N HIS A 40 -3.50 -1.96 13.19
CA HIS A 40 -2.64 -1.06 12.43
C HIS A 40 -1.88 -1.77 11.30
N PHE A 41 -2.49 -2.77 10.66
CA PHE A 41 -1.92 -3.34 9.42
C PHE A 41 -2.67 -2.82 8.21
N LEU A 42 -1.91 -2.42 7.21
CA LEU A 42 -2.37 -2.09 5.87
C LEU A 42 -2.03 -3.26 4.94
N ALA A 43 -3.04 -3.79 4.26
CA ALA A 43 -2.85 -4.75 3.17
C ALA A 43 -3.20 -4.07 1.85
N VAL A 44 -2.35 -4.21 0.82
CA VAL A 44 -2.62 -3.67 -0.52
C VAL A 44 -2.41 -4.71 -1.59
N GLY A 45 -3.43 -4.94 -2.41
CA GLY A 45 -3.37 -5.78 -3.60
C GLY A 45 -2.92 -4.99 -4.83
N GLU A 46 -1.83 -5.43 -5.47
CA GLU A 46 -1.30 -4.85 -6.71
C GLU A 46 -0.55 -5.92 -7.52
N ASP A 47 -0.81 -6.04 -8.83
CA ASP A 47 -0.03 -6.86 -9.77
C ASP A 47 0.20 -8.30 -9.26
N ASN A 48 -0.92 -8.98 -8.96
CA ASN A 48 -0.96 -10.35 -8.39
C ASN A 48 -0.19 -10.52 -7.09
N GLN A 49 0.08 -9.44 -6.35
CA GLN A 49 0.74 -9.50 -5.05
C GLN A 49 -0.11 -8.80 -3.99
N ILE A 50 0.00 -9.31 -2.77
CA ILE A 50 -0.49 -8.63 -1.57
C ILE A 50 0.74 -8.16 -0.78
N LYS A 51 0.84 -6.86 -0.58
CA LYS A 51 1.87 -6.22 0.25
C LYS A 51 1.27 -5.84 1.60
N PHE A 52 2.04 -6.03 2.66
CA PHE A 52 1.63 -5.69 4.02
C PHE A 52 2.58 -4.66 4.62
N TRP A 53 1.99 -3.67 5.28
CA TRP A 53 2.70 -2.70 6.11
C TRP A 53 2.14 -2.73 7.52
N ASP A 54 3.02 -2.54 8.49
CA ASP A 54 2.63 -2.05 9.80
C ASP A 54 2.49 -0.53 9.68
N MET A 55 1.33 0.03 9.99
CA MET A 55 1.07 1.47 9.85
C MET A 55 1.87 2.33 10.82
N ASP A 56 2.50 1.74 11.84
CA ASP A 56 3.46 2.42 12.70
C ASP A 56 4.89 2.43 12.10
N HIS A 57 5.14 1.64 11.05
CA HIS A 57 6.44 1.52 10.37
C HIS A 57 6.34 1.71 8.85
N VAL A 58 7.16 2.60 8.28
CA VAL A 58 7.07 2.93 6.83
C VAL A 58 7.53 1.80 5.90
N ASN A 59 8.18 0.76 6.44
CA ASN A 59 8.74 -0.33 5.66
C ASN A 59 7.70 -1.43 5.39
N ILE A 60 7.78 -2.04 4.20
CA ILE A 60 6.99 -3.24 3.88
C ILE A 60 7.40 -4.35 4.84
N LEU A 61 6.41 -4.95 5.50
CA LEU A 61 6.59 -6.04 6.43
C LEU A 61 6.78 -7.37 5.68
N THR A 62 5.93 -7.62 4.69
CA THR A 62 6.02 -8.80 3.82
C THR A 62 5.27 -8.58 2.50
N THR A 63 5.57 -9.42 1.52
CA THR A 63 4.87 -9.48 0.22
C THR A 63 4.55 -10.95 -0.07
N THR A 64 3.32 -11.22 -0.48
CA THR A 64 2.83 -12.55 -0.84
C THR A 64 2.34 -12.52 -2.27
N ASP A 65 2.73 -13.51 -3.08
CA ASP A 65 2.14 -13.73 -4.40
C ASP A 65 0.73 -14.28 -4.23
N ALA A 66 -0.24 -13.73 -4.95
CA ALA A 66 -1.63 -14.15 -4.90
C ALA A 66 -1.95 -15.25 -5.93
N ASP A 67 -0.93 -15.81 -6.61
CA ASP A 67 -1.04 -16.89 -7.60
C ASP A 67 -2.05 -16.60 -8.72
N GLY A 68 -2.29 -15.31 -9.02
CA GLY A 68 -3.27 -14.86 -10.01
C GLY A 68 -4.73 -14.86 -9.54
N GLY A 69 -5.00 -14.99 -8.24
CA GLY A 69 -6.36 -14.89 -7.67
C GLY A 69 -6.91 -13.46 -7.52
N LEU A 70 -6.10 -12.45 -7.87
CA LEU A 70 -6.46 -11.03 -7.87
C LEU A 70 -6.73 -10.57 -9.31
N GLU A 71 -7.85 -10.99 -9.89
CA GLU A 71 -8.39 -10.50 -11.18
C GLU A 71 -9.57 -9.54 -11.00
#